data_AF-T1AAB0-F1
#
_entry.id   AF-T1AAB0-F1
#
_cell.length_a   1.000
_cell.length_b   1.000
_cell.length_c   1.000
_cell.angle_alpha   90.00
_cell.angle_beta   90.00
_cell.angle_gamma   90.00
#
_symmetry.space_group_name_H-M   'P 1'
#
loop_
_entity.id
_entity.type
_entity.pdbx_description
1 polymer ?
#
loop_
_entity_poly.entity_id
_entity_poly.type
_entity_poly.pdbx_seq_one_letter_code
_entity_poly.pdbx_strand_id
1 'polypeptide(L)'
;AASRTVLIGPPLIQLMVFGYAASFDLNHIPYAVYNQDSGYAARQLLARFSGSPNFRQVATIRNDAQIAPLINNKDALLVLHIGQHFTRDLLTQKPARLQIIIDGRDSNTAALALNDVSGILLNFNQQWAAAHSQRGPPAQLVMRAWFNPNLR
;
A
#
# COMPACT_ATOMS: atom_id res chain seq x y z
N ALA A 1 -5.50 21.37 37.07
CA ALA A 1 -5.62 21.05 35.64
C ALA A 1 -4.48 20.12 35.24
N ALA A 2 -4.65 18.81 35.37
CA ALA A 2 -3.58 17.83 35.14
C ALA A 2 -4.16 16.45 34.78
N SER A 3 -5.00 16.38 33.74
CA SER A 3 -5.69 15.12 33.40
C SER A 3 -5.98 14.89 31.90
N ARG A 4 -5.24 15.54 30.99
CA ARG A 4 -5.37 15.28 29.54
C ARG A 4 -4.13 14.65 28.90
N THR A 5 -2.93 14.95 29.42
CA THR A 5 -1.69 14.38 28.88
C THR A 5 -1.48 12.91 29.28
N VAL A 6 -1.96 12.52 30.46
CA VAL A 6 -1.87 11.13 30.97
C VAL A 6 -2.91 10.20 30.32
N LEU A 7 -3.94 10.73 29.66
CA LEU A 7 -4.99 9.92 29.02
C LEU A 7 -4.72 9.64 27.53
N ILE A 8 -3.91 10.47 26.86
CA ILE A 8 -3.59 10.33 25.42
C ILE A 8 -2.13 9.87 25.20
N GLY A 9 -1.25 10.04 26.18
CA GLY A 9 0.13 9.54 26.12
C GLY A 9 0.23 8.00 26.07
N PRO A 10 -0.39 7.26 27.00
CA PRO A 10 -0.26 5.80 27.05
C PRO A 10 -0.80 5.05 25.80
N PRO A 11 -1.95 5.41 25.20
CA PRO A 11 -2.46 4.72 24.01
C PRO A 11 -1.60 4.94 22.75
N LEU A 12 -1.05 6.14 22.56
CA LEU A 12 -0.23 6.46 21.39
C LEU A 12 1.16 5.82 21.47
N ILE A 13 1.76 5.77 22.66
CA ILE A 13 3.02 5.07 22.88
C ILE A 13 2.81 3.55 22.76
N GLN A 14 1.68 2.99 23.20
CA GLN A 14 1.35 1.57 22.95
C GLN A 14 1.15 1.24 21.46
N LEU A 15 0.54 2.13 20.66
CA LEU A 15 0.49 1.99 19.19
C LEU A 15 1.89 2.07 18.55
N MET A 16 2.78 2.94 19.04
CA MET A 16 4.17 2.99 18.58
C MET A 16 5.00 1.78 19.03
N VAL A 17 4.76 1.23 20.22
CA VAL A 17 5.45 0.03 20.74
C VAL A 17 5.03 -1.23 19.97
N PHE A 18 3.77 -1.34 19.55
CA PHE A 18 3.36 -2.31 18.52
C PHE A 18 3.94 -1.98 17.13
N GLY A 19 4.19 -0.71 16.85
CA GLY A 19 4.96 -0.26 15.67
C GLY A 19 6.46 -0.59 15.71
N TYR A 20 7.05 -0.87 16.88
CA TYR A 20 8.50 -1.12 17.05
C TYR A 20 8.84 -2.61 17.24
N ALA A 21 7.96 -3.40 17.87
CA ALA A 21 8.17 -4.85 18.06
C ALA A 21 8.00 -5.68 16.77
N ALA A 22 7.42 -5.08 15.72
CA ALA A 22 7.23 -5.68 14.40
C ALA A 22 8.43 -5.47 13.45
N SER A 23 9.61 -5.11 13.96
CA SER A 23 10.89 -5.19 13.24
C SER A 23 11.31 -6.64 12.89
N PHE A 24 10.34 -7.56 12.79
CA PHE A 24 10.52 -8.89 12.23
C PHE A 24 10.70 -8.74 10.71
N ASP A 25 11.93 -8.43 10.33
CA ASP A 25 12.56 -8.82 9.06
C ASP A 25 11.65 -8.72 7.81
N LEU A 26 11.00 -7.56 7.61
CA LEU A 26 10.27 -7.23 6.36
C LEU A 26 11.24 -6.89 5.22
N ASN A 27 12.42 -7.51 5.17
CA ASN A 27 13.48 -7.09 4.28
C ASN A 27 13.20 -7.36 2.80
N HIS A 28 12.14 -8.09 2.42
CA HIS A 28 11.90 -8.46 1.01
C HIS A 28 10.43 -8.82 0.70
N ILE A 29 9.46 -7.95 0.97
CA ILE A 29 8.05 -8.18 0.59
C ILE A 29 7.95 -8.35 -0.93
N PRO A 30 7.67 -9.56 -1.46
CA PRO A 30 7.59 -9.76 -2.88
C PRO A 30 6.27 -9.18 -3.39
N TYR A 31 6.32 -8.25 -4.34
CA TYR A 31 5.13 -7.63 -4.90
C TYR A 31 5.13 -7.61 -6.41
N ALA A 32 3.94 -7.63 -7.00
CA ALA A 32 3.75 -7.42 -8.42
C ALA A 32 3.03 -6.11 -8.70
N VAL A 33 3.29 -5.52 -9.87
CA VAL A 33 2.65 -4.28 -10.32
C VAL A 33 1.67 -4.59 -11.44
N TYR A 34 0.43 -4.15 -11.27
CA TYR A 34 -0.55 -4.03 -12.32
C TYR A 34 -0.88 -2.56 -12.52
N ASN A 35 -0.20 -1.90 -13.46
CA ASN A 35 -0.41 -0.49 -13.72
C ASN A 35 -1.11 -0.28 -15.06
N GLN A 36 -2.30 0.30 -15.01
CA GLN A 36 -3.09 0.68 -16.18
C GLN A 36 -2.99 2.18 -16.48
N ASP A 37 -2.35 2.97 -15.61
CA ASP A 37 -2.19 4.42 -15.76
C ASP A 37 -0.79 4.76 -16.29
N SER A 38 -0.72 5.38 -17.47
CA SER A 38 0.53 5.82 -18.10
C SER A 38 0.97 7.23 -17.65
N GLY A 39 0.29 7.81 -16.67
CA GLY A 39 0.53 9.16 -16.18
C GLY A 39 1.72 9.26 -15.23
N TYR A 40 2.16 10.49 -14.98
CA TYR A 40 3.35 10.73 -14.17
C TYR A 40 3.12 10.43 -12.68
N ALA A 41 1.89 10.60 -12.17
CA ALA A 41 1.59 10.36 -10.77
C ALA A 41 1.68 8.88 -10.41
N ALA A 42 1.17 8.00 -11.29
CA ALA A 42 1.33 6.56 -11.15
C ALA A 42 2.82 6.16 -11.15
N ARG A 43 3.63 6.70 -12.08
CA ARG A 43 5.08 6.46 -12.11
C ARG A 43 5.79 6.93 -10.83
N GLN A 44 5.44 8.11 -10.32
CA GLN A 44 6.02 8.63 -9.07
C GLN A 44 5.66 7.76 -7.86
N LEU A 45 4.43 7.26 -7.77
CA LEU A 45 4.03 6.35 -6.71
C LEU A 45 4.81 5.03 -6.81
N LEU A 46 4.89 4.44 -8.01
CA LEU A 46 5.66 3.21 -8.25
C LEU A 46 7.15 3.37 -7.93
N ALA A 47 7.74 4.53 -8.23
CA ALA A 47 9.13 4.83 -7.91
C ALA A 47 9.42 4.77 -6.40
N ARG A 48 8.43 5.10 -5.55
CA ARG A 48 8.56 4.99 -4.09
C ARG A 48 8.53 3.55 -3.62
N PHE A 49 7.69 2.71 -4.23
CA PHE A 49 7.69 1.27 -3.96
C PHE A 49 9.02 0.63 -4.36
N SER A 50 9.51 0.92 -5.57
CA SER A 50 10.80 0.38 -6.04
C SER A 50 12.01 0.91 -5.25
N GLY A 51 11.90 2.12 -4.68
CA GLY A 51 12.94 2.71 -3.84
C GLY A 51 12.86 2.32 -2.36
N SER A 52 11.80 1.61 -1.95
CA SER A 52 11.62 1.18 -0.56
C SER A 52 12.38 -0.12 -0.30
N PRO A 53 13.22 -0.20 0.75
CA PRO A 53 13.99 -1.41 1.05
C PRO A 53 13.10 -2.62 1.37
N ASN A 54 11.90 -2.37 1.92
CA ASN A 54 10.99 -3.44 2.34
C ASN A 54 10.32 -4.16 1.16
N PHE A 55 10.37 -3.61 -0.05
CA PHE A 55 9.62 -4.13 -1.20
C PHE A 55 10.55 -4.63 -2.30
N ARG A 56 10.28 -5.85 -2.79
CA ARG A 56 10.97 -6.43 -3.93
C ARG A 56 9.99 -6.71 -5.06
N GLN A 57 10.13 -5.98 -6.17
CA GLN A 57 9.27 -6.20 -7.33
C GLN A 57 9.64 -7.53 -8.00
N VAL A 58 8.69 -8.47 -8.06
CA VAL A 58 8.90 -9.77 -8.71
C VAL A 58 8.31 -9.83 -10.12
N ALA A 59 7.31 -9.00 -10.40
CA ALA A 59 6.62 -9.02 -11.70
C ALA A 59 5.95 -7.68 -12.03
N THR A 60 5.78 -7.42 -13.32
CA THR A 60 4.84 -6.43 -13.85
C THR A 60 3.85 -7.16 -14.74
N ILE A 61 2.57 -7.08 -14.40
CA ILE A 61 1.48 -7.77 -15.10
C ILE A 61 0.64 -6.79 -15.92
N ARG A 62 -0.06 -7.33 -16.92
CA ARG A 62 -0.83 -6.56 -17.90
C ARG A 62 -2.33 -6.82 -17.84
N ASN A 63 -2.75 -7.85 -17.11
CA ASN A 63 -4.15 -8.21 -16.97
C ASN A 63 -4.42 -8.91 -15.63
N ASP A 64 -5.67 -8.89 -15.20
CA ASP A 64 -6.10 -9.47 -13.93
C ASP A 64 -5.90 -10.99 -13.83
N ALA A 65 -5.94 -11.72 -14.96
CA ALA A 65 -5.77 -13.18 -14.96
C ALA A 65 -4.37 -13.61 -14.48
N GLN A 66 -3.37 -12.73 -14.55
CA GLN A 66 -2.02 -12.98 -14.06
C GLN A 66 -1.87 -12.81 -12.54
N ILE A 67 -2.87 -12.23 -11.85
CA ILE A 67 -2.82 -12.05 -10.38
C ILE A 67 -2.89 -13.41 -9.67
N ALA A 68 -3.82 -14.26 -10.11
CA ALA A 68 -4.06 -15.56 -9.49
C ALA A 68 -2.82 -16.44 -9.39
N PRO A 69 -2.08 -16.73 -10.48
CA PRO A 69 -0.88 -17.57 -10.38
C PRO A 69 0.17 -16.96 -9.45
N LEU A 70 0.42 -15.65 -9.51
CA LEU A 70 1.42 -14.99 -8.67
C LEU A 70 1.14 -15.11 -7.17
N ILE A 71 -0.12 -14.90 -6.77
CA ILE A 71 -0.52 -14.98 -5.37
C ILE A 71 -0.61 -16.45 -4.92
N ASN A 72 -1.25 -17.31 -5.72
CA ASN A 72 -1.46 -18.71 -5.36
C ASN A 72 -0.13 -19.46 -5.19
N ASN A 73 0.82 -19.23 -6.10
CA ASN A 73 2.15 -19.83 -6.09
C ASN A 73 3.09 -19.22 -5.02
N LYS A 74 2.65 -18.16 -4.32
CA LYS A 74 3.47 -17.38 -3.37
C LYS A 74 4.66 -16.67 -4.03
N ASP A 75 4.60 -16.44 -5.35
CA ASP A 75 5.60 -15.64 -6.06
C ASP A 75 5.54 -14.18 -5.62
N ALA A 76 4.32 -13.67 -5.36
CA ALA A 76 4.06 -12.37 -4.77
C ALA A 76 3.16 -12.51 -3.53
N LEU A 77 3.43 -11.70 -2.50
CA LEU A 77 2.54 -11.53 -1.36
C LEU A 77 1.36 -10.63 -1.72
N LEU A 78 1.61 -9.60 -2.52
CA LEU A 78 0.60 -8.64 -2.95
C LEU A 78 0.78 -8.16 -4.38
N VAL A 79 -0.32 -7.75 -4.99
CA VAL A 79 -0.36 -7.01 -6.25
C VAL A 79 -0.82 -5.59 -6.00
N LEU A 80 0.01 -4.65 -6.44
CA LEU A 80 -0.29 -3.23 -6.49
C LEU A 80 -1.03 -2.93 -7.80
N HIS A 81 -2.32 -2.62 -7.71
CA HIS A 81 -3.15 -2.29 -8.85
C HIS A 81 -3.46 -0.79 -8.91
N ILE A 82 -2.99 -0.14 -9.99
CA ILE A 82 -3.24 1.27 -10.31
C ILE A 82 -4.16 1.31 -11.52
N GLY A 83 -5.39 1.78 -11.34
CA GLY A 83 -6.37 1.86 -12.42
C GLY A 83 -6.09 3.01 -13.40
N GLN A 84 -6.60 2.88 -14.63
CA GLN A 84 -6.39 3.78 -15.79
C GLN A 84 -6.68 5.28 -15.60
N HIS A 85 -7.27 5.67 -14.47
CA HIS A 85 -7.66 7.05 -14.18
C HIS A 85 -6.93 7.66 -12.98
N PHE A 86 -5.97 6.93 -12.39
CA PHE A 86 -5.29 7.35 -11.17
C PHE A 86 -4.70 8.76 -11.28
N THR A 87 -3.91 9.03 -12.32
CA THR A 87 -3.30 10.35 -12.50
C THR A 87 -4.35 11.42 -12.78
N ARG A 88 -5.36 11.11 -13.61
CA ARG A 88 -6.46 12.04 -13.91
C ARG A 88 -7.23 12.42 -12.65
N ASP A 89 -7.55 11.44 -11.81
CA ASP A 89 -8.36 11.65 -10.62
C ASP A 89 -7.57 12.51 -9.60
N LEU A 90 -6.27 12.26 -9.40
CA LEU A 90 -5.40 13.12 -8.58
C LEU A 90 -5.35 14.57 -9.06
N LEU A 91 -5.20 14.78 -10.38
CA LEU A 91 -5.13 16.12 -10.98
C LEU A 91 -6.47 16.86 -10.90
N THR A 92 -7.58 16.13 -11.01
CA THR A 92 -8.93 16.69 -10.96
C THR A 92 -9.49 16.72 -9.54
N GLN A 93 -8.65 16.50 -8.51
CA GLN A 93 -9.03 16.51 -7.09
C GLN A 93 -10.13 15.49 -6.75
N LYS A 94 -10.23 14.42 -7.55
CA LYS A 94 -11.08 13.27 -7.27
C LYS A 94 -10.27 12.22 -6.51
N PRO A 95 -10.90 11.42 -5.64
CA PRO A 95 -10.21 10.33 -4.97
C PRO A 95 -9.60 9.34 -5.96
N ALA A 96 -8.27 9.26 -5.99
CA ALA A 96 -7.55 8.30 -6.82
C ALA A 96 -7.34 7.00 -6.05
N ARG A 97 -7.82 5.87 -6.59
CA ARG A 97 -7.77 4.59 -5.87
C ARG A 97 -6.50 3.81 -6.20
N LEU A 98 -5.73 3.49 -5.17
CA LEU A 98 -4.66 2.50 -5.19
C LEU A 98 -5.21 1.20 -4.62
N GLN A 99 -5.35 0.16 -5.43
CA GLN A 99 -5.84 -1.13 -4.96
C GLN A 99 -4.67 -2.05 -4.59
N ILE A 100 -4.79 -2.73 -3.44
CA ILE A 100 -3.87 -3.80 -3.04
C ILE A 100 -4.65 -5.10 -3.00
N ILE A 101 -4.14 -6.09 -3.72
CA ILE A 101 -4.67 -7.44 -3.70
C ILE A 101 -3.64 -8.30 -2.99
N ILE A 102 -3.97 -8.78 -1.79
CA ILE A 102 -2.99 -9.40 -0.88
C ILE A 102 -3.38 -10.82 -0.51
N ASP A 103 -2.39 -11.70 -0.38
CA ASP A 103 -2.57 -13.02 0.19
C ASP A 103 -2.90 -12.92 1.69
N GLY A 104 -4.10 -13.34 2.06
CA GLY A 104 -4.57 -13.32 3.45
C GLY A 104 -4.28 -14.59 4.24
N ARG A 105 -3.56 -15.58 3.69
CA ARG A 105 -3.27 -16.85 4.40
C ARG A 105 -2.47 -16.66 5.68
N ASP A 106 -1.58 -15.67 5.71
CA ASP A 106 -0.90 -15.20 6.92
C ASP A 106 -1.34 -13.77 7.22
N SER A 107 -2.32 -13.64 8.11
CA SER A 107 -2.90 -12.35 8.49
C SER A 107 -1.89 -11.39 9.12
N ASN A 108 -0.87 -11.92 9.83
CA ASN A 108 0.13 -11.07 10.47
C ASN A 108 1.05 -10.46 9.41
N THR A 109 1.59 -11.30 8.52
CA THR A 109 2.43 -10.85 7.40
C THR A 109 1.66 -9.90 6.47
N ALA A 110 0.38 -10.19 6.20
CA ALA A 110 -0.48 -9.31 5.41
C ALA A 110 -0.70 -7.93 6.07
N ALA A 111 -0.96 -7.90 7.39
CA ALA A 111 -1.14 -6.66 8.13
C ALA A 111 0.12 -5.79 8.13
N LEU A 112 1.29 -6.40 8.30
CA LEU A 112 2.58 -5.72 8.24
C LEU A 112 2.84 -5.10 6.86
N ALA A 113 2.63 -5.87 5.79
CA ALA A 113 2.79 -5.36 4.43
C ALA A 113 1.83 -4.19 4.12
N LEU A 114 0.58 -4.25 4.60
CA LEU A 114 -0.40 -3.17 4.45
C LEU A 114 -0.02 -1.91 5.22
N ASN A 115 0.61 -2.04 6.38
CA ASN A 115 1.12 -0.90 7.14
C ASN A 115 2.23 -0.18 6.35
N ASP A 116 3.16 -0.92 5.75
CA ASP A 116 4.23 -0.35 4.93
C ASP A 116 3.68 0.32 3.65
N VAL A 117 2.74 -0.33 2.97
CA VAL A 117 2.01 0.27 1.83
C VAL A 117 1.35 1.60 2.24
N SER A 118 0.70 1.61 3.40
CA SER A 118 0.03 2.80 3.93
C SER A 118 1.02 3.92 4.23
N GLY A 119 2.20 3.60 4.76
CA GLY A 119 3.29 4.55 4.99
C GLY A 119 3.79 5.18 3.68
N ILE A 120 4.02 4.37 2.64
CA ILE A 120 4.42 4.86 1.32
C ILE A 120 3.36 5.77 0.72
N LEU A 121 2.08 5.37 0.79
CA LEU A 121 0.96 6.16 0.26
C LEU A 121 0.77 7.47 1.02
N LEU A 122 0.93 7.47 2.34
CA LEU A 122 0.87 8.67 3.17
C LEU A 122 1.97 9.66 2.76
N ASN A 123 3.20 9.19 2.61
CA ASN A 123 4.32 10.00 2.16
C ASN A 123 4.11 10.55 0.74
N PHE A 124 3.51 9.76 -0.16
CA PHE A 124 3.09 10.21 -1.49
C PHE A 124 2.06 11.33 -1.40
N ASN A 125 1.00 11.12 -0.62
CA ASN A 125 -0.08 12.08 -0.44
C ASN A 125 0.41 13.42 0.13
N GLN A 126 1.30 13.40 1.12
CA GLN A 126 1.88 14.61 1.70
C GLN A 126 2.65 15.44 0.66
N GLN A 127 3.51 14.78 -0.13
CA GLN A 127 4.30 15.47 -1.15
C GLN A 127 3.42 15.96 -2.31
N TRP A 128 2.44 15.15 -2.73
CA TRP A 128 1.49 15.55 -3.77
C TRP A 128 0.67 16.76 -3.36
N ALA A 129 0.13 16.75 -2.14
CA ALA A 129 -0.68 17.84 -1.59
C ALA A 129 0.12 19.14 -1.49
N ALA A 130 1.39 19.07 -1.05
CA ALA A 130 2.29 20.22 -1.00
C ALA A 130 2.55 20.80 -2.40
N ALA A 131 2.79 19.95 -3.40
CA ALA A 131 3.08 20.39 -4.77
C ALA A 131 1.86 20.98 -5.51
N HIS A 132 0.64 20.56 -5.15
CA HIS A 132 -0.60 20.94 -5.85
C HIS A 132 -1.55 21.81 -5.02
N SER A 133 -1.12 22.26 -3.83
CA SER A 133 -1.92 23.06 -2.89
C SER A 133 -3.30 22.44 -2.58
N GLN A 134 -3.38 21.11 -2.52
CA GLN A 134 -4.62 20.38 -2.24
C GLN A 134 -4.83 20.18 -0.74
N ARG A 135 -6.10 20.14 -0.29
CA ARG A 135 -6.46 19.81 1.11
C ARG A 135 -6.90 18.34 1.20
N GLY A 136 -6.29 17.58 2.10
CA GLY A 136 -6.62 16.16 2.35
C GLY A 136 -5.81 15.16 1.51
N PRO A 137 -5.90 13.85 1.82
CA PRO A 137 -5.16 12.81 1.10
C PRO A 137 -5.79 12.53 -0.28
N PRO A 138 -5.08 12.80 -1.39
CA PRO A 138 -5.66 12.71 -2.73
C PRO A 138 -5.74 11.27 -3.27
N ALA A 139 -4.84 10.37 -2.83
CA ALA A 139 -4.92 8.95 -3.11
C ALA A 139 -5.46 8.16 -1.91
N GLN A 140 -6.32 7.18 -2.18
CA GLN A 140 -6.95 6.31 -1.19
C GLN A 140 -6.50 4.87 -1.41
N LEU A 141 -6.14 4.21 -0.31
CA LEU A 141 -5.80 2.78 -0.30
C LEU A 141 -7.09 1.96 -0.28
N VAL A 142 -7.22 1.02 -1.21
CA VAL A 142 -8.32 0.06 -1.27
C VAL A 142 -7.74 -1.34 -1.12
N MET A 143 -7.94 -1.96 0.03
CA MET A 143 -7.53 -3.33 0.26
C MET A 143 -8.57 -4.32 -0.28
N ARG A 144 -8.09 -5.36 -0.94
CA ARG A 144 -8.88 -6.54 -1.31
C ARG A 144 -8.12 -7.78 -0.89
N ALA A 145 -8.69 -8.56 0.03
CA ALA A 145 -8.16 -9.88 0.34
C ALA A 145 -8.31 -10.79 -0.90
N TRP A 146 -7.24 -11.52 -1.23
CA TRP A 146 -7.31 -12.52 -2.28
C TRP A 146 -8.15 -13.70 -1.81
N PHE A 147 -9.19 -14.04 -2.58
CA PHE A 147 -10.02 -15.21 -2.35
C PHE A 147 -9.96 -16.10 -3.60
N ASN A 148 -9.45 -17.32 -3.44
CA ASN A 148 -9.44 -18.31 -4.49
C ASN A 148 -10.39 -19.46 -4.14
N PRO A 149 -11.57 -19.57 -4.79
CA PRO A 149 -12.54 -20.63 -4.51
C PRO A 149 -12.07 -22.04 -4.90
N ASN A 150 -10.95 -22.16 -5.63
CA ASN A 150 -10.39 -23.45 -6.06
C ASN A 150 -9.36 -24.05 -5.09
N LEU A 151 -9.00 -23.35 -4.00
CA LEU A 151 -8.18 -23.93 -2.94
C LEU A 151 -9.07 -24.83 -2.07
N ARG A 152 -9.05 -26.13 -2.35
CA ARG A 152 -9.61 -27.19 -1.49
C ARG A 152 -8.53 -27.79 -0.62
#